data_AF-A0AAV5Y5G5-F1
#
_entry.id   AF-A0AAV5Y5G5-F1
#
_cell.length_a   1.000
_cell.length_b   1.000
_cell.length_c   1.000
_cell.angle_alpha   90.00
_cell.angle_beta   90.00
_cell.angle_gamma   90.00
#
_symmetry.space_group_name_H-M   'P 1'
#
loop_
_entity.id
_entity.type
_entity.pdbx_description
1 polymer ?
#
loop_
_entity_poly.entity_id
_entity_poly.type
_entity_poly.pdbx_seq_one_letter_code
_entity_poly.pdbx_strand_id
1 'polypeptide(L)'
;MSATWFDDDRARPAPETIAVAGVQLGRGSRVRLQPRASADPFDLTLAGRIAVVAGIEQDHDDRVQVAVTLEDSQGRSLGGGAQLGHRFFFSPEELEPLPAVPRILVAGIGNIFLADDGFGVAVAQRLLARAQPAGVAVVDVGIRGLDLAYTLQEGWDAVILIDAAPRGEVPGTLSVVEPALDAADGRAPDAHAMDPVHVLRLAARLGTVPARVRLIACEPATVTPVSETQIAAELSERVRAAIEPAVALVERLVRELQDEPTTLAEEAHP
;
A
#
# COMPACT_ATOMS: atom_id res chain seq x y z
N MET A 1 -38.65 -15.15 -51.28
CA MET A 1 -38.24 -13.88 -50.65
C MET A 1 -38.45 -14.04 -49.15
N SER A 2 -37.39 -14.27 -48.39
CA SER A 2 -37.41 -14.28 -46.93
C SER A 2 -36.29 -13.37 -46.49
N ALA A 3 -36.65 -12.23 -45.90
CA ALA A 3 -35.72 -11.25 -45.37
C ALA A 3 -35.31 -11.70 -43.96
N THR A 4 -34.05 -12.05 -43.79
CA THR A 4 -33.43 -12.21 -42.47
C THR A 4 -33.10 -10.82 -41.93
N TRP A 5 -34.04 -10.23 -41.21
CA TRP A 5 -33.77 -9.25 -40.17
C TRP A 5 -33.73 -10.02 -38.85
N PHE A 6 -32.54 -10.25 -38.32
CA PHE A 6 -32.35 -10.58 -36.91
C PHE A 6 -31.33 -9.58 -36.38
N ASP A 7 -31.88 -8.64 -35.61
CA ASP A 7 -31.28 -7.78 -34.62
C ASP A 7 -29.86 -8.17 -34.19
N ASP A 8 -28.92 -7.28 -34.49
CA ASP A 8 -27.64 -7.19 -33.79
C ASP A 8 -27.82 -6.31 -32.55
N ASP A 9 -28.68 -6.75 -31.63
CA ASP A 9 -29.00 -6.06 -30.37
C ASP A 9 -28.07 -6.53 -29.25
N ARG A 10 -26.77 -6.64 -29.57
CA ARG A 10 -25.73 -6.89 -28.56
C ARG A 10 -25.32 -5.55 -27.99
N ALA A 11 -25.91 -5.19 -26.85
CA ALA A 11 -25.41 -4.12 -26.00
C ALA A 11 -23.88 -4.21 -25.94
N ARG A 12 -23.19 -3.17 -26.44
CA ARG A 12 -21.73 -3.16 -26.46
C ARG A 12 -21.25 -3.21 -25.01
N PRO A 13 -20.25 -4.05 -24.68
CA PRO A 13 -19.72 -4.09 -23.34
C PRO A 13 -19.16 -2.70 -22.99
N ALA A 14 -19.53 -2.19 -21.82
CA ALA A 14 -19.01 -0.93 -21.34
C ALA A 14 -17.47 -1.00 -21.24
N PRO A 15 -16.76 0.11 -21.55
CA PRO A 15 -15.30 0.11 -21.55
C PRO A 15 -14.76 -0.08 -20.12
N GLU A 16 -13.62 -0.76 -19.97
CA GLU A 16 -12.97 -0.96 -18.66
C GLU A 16 -12.36 0.34 -18.11
N THR A 17 -12.04 1.29 -18.98
CA THR A 17 -11.45 2.58 -18.65
C THR A 17 -12.03 3.72 -19.49
N ILE A 18 -11.95 4.95 -18.99
CA ILE A 18 -12.35 6.18 -19.70
C ILE A 18 -11.39 7.33 -19.42
N ALA A 19 -11.09 8.13 -20.44
CA ALA A 19 -10.29 9.33 -20.30
C ALA A 19 -11.12 10.49 -19.73
N VAL A 20 -10.70 11.05 -18.60
CA VAL A 20 -11.26 12.27 -18.00
C VAL A 20 -10.13 13.26 -17.74
N ALA A 21 -10.24 14.47 -18.30
CA ALA A 21 -9.20 15.49 -18.21
C ALA A 21 -7.78 14.99 -18.58
N GLY A 22 -7.70 14.02 -19.51
CA GLY A 22 -6.42 13.40 -19.94
C GLY A 22 -5.92 12.26 -19.05
N VAL A 23 -6.61 11.91 -17.96
CA VAL A 23 -6.29 10.79 -17.07
C VAL A 23 -7.20 9.60 -17.35
N GLN A 24 -6.63 8.40 -17.49
CA GLN A 24 -7.42 7.17 -17.60
C GLN A 24 -8.00 6.80 -16.23
N LEU A 25 -9.32 6.81 -16.13
CA LEU A 25 -10.07 6.34 -14.97
C LEU A 25 -10.59 4.93 -15.24
N GLY A 26 -10.47 4.05 -14.25
CA GLY A 26 -11.04 2.72 -14.25
C GLY A 26 -11.59 2.39 -12.87
N ARG A 27 -12.05 1.15 -12.68
CA ARG A 27 -12.50 0.69 -11.37
C ARG A 27 -11.40 0.89 -10.32
N GLY A 28 -11.73 1.53 -9.20
CA GLY A 28 -10.79 1.87 -8.12
C GLY A 28 -10.19 3.27 -8.22
N SER A 29 -10.30 3.96 -9.35
CA SER A 29 -9.84 5.35 -9.48
C SER A 29 -10.61 6.28 -8.53
N ARG A 30 -9.89 7.24 -7.95
CA ARG A 30 -10.49 8.27 -7.08
C ARG A 30 -10.84 9.49 -7.91
N VAL A 31 -11.99 10.07 -7.62
CA VAL A 31 -12.51 11.25 -8.30
C VAL A 31 -13.13 12.21 -7.29
N ARG A 32 -13.06 13.51 -7.57
CA ARG A 32 -13.87 14.52 -6.92
C ARG A 32 -15.10 14.78 -7.78
N LEU A 33 -16.27 14.78 -7.15
CA LEU A 33 -17.54 14.98 -7.83
C LEU A 33 -17.76 16.47 -8.13
N GLN A 34 -17.99 16.80 -9.40
CA GLN A 34 -18.29 18.14 -9.91
C GLN A 34 -19.60 18.11 -10.72
N PRO A 35 -20.75 17.83 -10.07
CA PRO A 35 -22.05 17.80 -10.73
C PRO A 35 -22.35 19.13 -11.42
N ARG A 36 -22.94 19.07 -12.62
CA ARG A 36 -23.33 20.26 -13.36
C ARG A 36 -24.48 20.98 -12.66
N ALA A 37 -24.62 22.28 -12.92
CA ALA A 37 -25.74 23.07 -12.38
C ALA A 37 -27.13 22.58 -12.83
N SER A 38 -27.19 21.80 -13.91
CA SER A 38 -28.40 21.14 -14.42
C SER A 38 -28.61 19.72 -13.89
N ALA A 39 -27.72 19.22 -13.02
CA ALA A 39 -27.85 17.92 -12.38
C ALA A 39 -29.03 17.89 -11.41
N ASP A 40 -29.43 16.70 -10.98
CA ASP A 40 -30.54 16.58 -10.05
C ASP A 40 -30.21 17.20 -8.67
N PRO A 41 -31.20 17.62 -7.87
CA PRO A 41 -30.95 18.26 -6.59
C PRO A 41 -30.17 17.40 -5.59
N PHE A 42 -30.16 16.08 -5.78
CA PHE A 42 -29.47 15.14 -4.91
C PHE A 42 -27.99 15.05 -5.27
N ASP A 43 -27.65 14.99 -6.56
CA ASP A 43 -26.28 15.05 -7.07
C ASP A 43 -25.58 16.35 -6.66
N LEU A 44 -26.29 17.48 -6.69
CA LEU A 44 -25.76 18.76 -6.21
C LEU A 44 -25.33 18.72 -4.74
N THR A 45 -25.94 17.86 -3.91
CA THR A 45 -25.49 17.68 -2.50
C THR A 45 -24.16 16.92 -2.38
N LEU A 46 -23.73 16.24 -3.44
CA LEU A 46 -22.50 15.46 -3.49
C LEU A 46 -21.33 16.25 -4.05
N ALA A 47 -21.55 17.50 -4.48
CA ALA A 47 -20.52 18.37 -5.03
C ALA A 47 -19.30 18.49 -4.09
N GLY A 48 -18.11 18.32 -4.65
CA GLY A 48 -16.83 18.38 -3.94
C GLY A 48 -16.46 17.14 -3.13
N ARG A 49 -17.35 16.14 -3.01
CA ARG A 49 -17.04 14.90 -2.28
C ARG A 49 -16.10 13.98 -3.07
N ILE A 50 -15.34 13.17 -2.35
CA ILE A 50 -14.45 12.17 -2.93
C ILE A 50 -15.20 10.84 -3.09
N ALA A 51 -15.08 10.24 -4.26
CA ALA A 51 -15.67 8.95 -4.56
C ALA A 51 -14.65 8.04 -5.27
N VAL A 52 -14.91 6.74 -5.20
CA VAL A 52 -14.16 5.69 -5.90
C VAL A 52 -15.01 5.15 -7.03
N VAL A 53 -14.44 5.03 -8.23
CA VAL A 53 -15.10 4.44 -9.40
C VAL A 53 -15.37 2.95 -9.12
N ALA A 54 -16.65 2.57 -9.08
CA ALA A 54 -17.10 1.19 -8.91
C ALA A 54 -17.21 0.45 -10.24
N GLY A 55 -17.47 1.18 -11.33
CA GLY A 55 -17.59 0.65 -12.68
C GLY A 55 -17.91 1.74 -13.70
N ILE A 56 -17.78 1.38 -14.96
CA ILE A 56 -18.16 2.22 -16.09
C ILE A 56 -19.30 1.49 -16.81
N GLU A 57 -20.36 2.22 -17.10
CA GLU A 57 -21.56 1.70 -17.75
C GLU A 57 -21.78 2.48 -19.04
N GLN A 58 -22.29 1.81 -20.06
CA GLN A 58 -22.64 2.41 -21.34
C GLN A 58 -24.09 2.04 -21.64
N ASP A 59 -24.92 3.05 -21.89
CA ASP A 59 -26.31 2.82 -22.27
C ASP A 59 -26.42 2.48 -23.77
N HIS A 60 -27.66 2.24 -24.23
CA HIS A 60 -27.96 1.90 -25.62
C HIS A 60 -27.72 3.05 -26.60
N ASP A 61 -27.59 4.28 -26.11
CA ASP A 61 -27.32 5.50 -26.88
C ASP A 61 -25.81 5.84 -26.91
N ASP A 62 -24.95 4.87 -26.56
CA ASP A 62 -23.50 5.01 -26.43
C ASP A 62 -23.07 6.08 -25.38
N ARG A 63 -23.95 6.48 -24.46
CA ARG A 63 -23.58 7.41 -23.39
C ARG A 63 -22.91 6.64 -22.26
N VAL A 64 -21.73 7.11 -21.89
CA VAL A 64 -20.97 6.55 -20.78
C VAL A 64 -21.36 7.21 -19.47
N GLN A 65 -21.66 6.40 -18.47
CA GLN A 65 -21.91 6.80 -17.08
C GLN A 65 -20.88 6.12 -16.19
N VAL A 66 -20.34 6.84 -15.23
CA VAL A 66 -19.37 6.32 -14.27
C VAL A 66 -20.09 6.09 -12.95
N ALA A 67 -20.19 4.82 -12.56
CA ALA A 67 -20.74 4.43 -11.27
C ALA A 67 -19.68 4.64 -10.18
N VAL A 68 -19.99 5.38 -9.13
CA VAL A 68 -19.07 5.73 -8.03
C VAL A 68 -19.66 5.43 -6.66
N THR A 69 -18.79 5.13 -5.68
CA THR A 69 -19.14 5.01 -4.26
C THR A 69 -18.38 6.04 -3.45
N LEU A 70 -19.05 6.76 -2.56
CA LEU A 70 -18.44 7.80 -1.73
C LEU A 70 -17.39 7.21 -0.77
N GLU A 71 -16.20 7.80 -0.72
CA GLU A 71 -15.08 7.31 0.08
C GLU A 71 -15.39 7.35 1.60
N ASP A 72 -16.03 8.43 2.08
CA ASP A 72 -16.39 8.61 3.50
C ASP A 72 -17.64 7.82 3.95
N SER A 73 -18.26 7.03 3.08
CA SER A 73 -19.46 6.25 3.47
C SER A 73 -19.15 5.13 4.49
N GLN A 74 -17.86 4.83 4.72
CA GLN A 74 -17.40 3.92 5.77
C GLN A 74 -17.24 4.65 7.11
N GLY A 75 -18.36 5.07 7.68
CA GLY A 75 -18.39 5.82 8.93
C GLY A 75 -19.70 5.65 9.69
N ARG A 76 -20.03 4.39 10.03
CA ARG A 76 -21.01 3.89 11.04
C ARG A 76 -21.73 2.63 10.50
N SER A 77 -21.13 1.47 10.68
CA SER A 77 -21.93 0.26 10.92
C SER A 77 -21.13 -0.76 11.73
N LEU A 78 -21.53 -0.92 12.98
CA LEU A 78 -21.26 -2.10 13.79
C LEU A 78 -22.26 -3.18 13.35
N GLY A 79 -21.76 -4.33 12.90
CA GLY A 79 -22.56 -5.56 12.79
C GLY A 79 -22.70 -6.11 11.37
N GLY A 80 -22.47 -7.42 11.25
CA GLY A 80 -22.40 -8.16 9.99
C GLY A 80 -23.61 -7.99 9.08
N GLY A 81 -23.31 -7.76 7.80
CA GLY A 81 -24.24 -7.68 6.69
C GLY A 81 -23.62 -6.78 5.62
N ALA A 82 -23.34 -7.32 4.44
CA ALA A 82 -22.83 -6.55 3.31
C ALA A 82 -23.85 -5.45 2.94
N GLN A 83 -23.68 -4.25 3.50
CA GLN A 83 -24.48 -3.10 3.16
C GLN A 83 -24.00 -2.64 1.77
N LEU A 84 -24.77 -2.97 0.74
CA LEU A 84 -24.55 -2.53 -0.63
C LEU A 84 -24.29 -1.02 -0.63
N GLY A 85 -23.05 -0.61 -0.85
CA GLY A 85 -22.69 0.81 -0.94
C GLY A 85 -23.52 1.45 -2.05
N HIS A 86 -24.31 2.47 -1.70
CA HIS A 86 -25.09 3.23 -2.67
C HIS A 86 -24.16 3.73 -3.79
N ARG A 87 -24.46 3.32 -5.02
CA ARG A 87 -23.74 3.79 -6.21
C ARG A 87 -24.44 5.03 -6.75
N PHE A 88 -23.66 6.03 -7.10
CA PHE A 88 -24.09 7.25 -7.78
C PHE A 88 -23.53 7.22 -9.20
N PHE A 89 -24.21 7.87 -10.13
CA PHE A 89 -23.84 7.83 -11.54
C PHE A 89 -23.59 9.24 -12.03
N PHE A 90 -22.40 9.46 -12.58
CA PHE A 90 -22.00 10.76 -13.10
C PHE A 90 -21.48 10.61 -14.52
N SER A 91 -21.71 11.63 -15.32
CA SER A 91 -21.04 11.72 -16.62
C SER A 91 -19.54 11.96 -16.42
N PRO A 92 -18.65 11.52 -17.35
CA PRO A 92 -17.20 11.66 -17.20
C PRO A 92 -16.75 13.12 -17.02
N GLU A 93 -17.50 14.05 -17.58
CA GLU A 93 -17.33 15.50 -17.52
C GLU A 93 -17.73 16.13 -16.17
N GLU A 94 -18.38 15.38 -15.28
CA GLU A 94 -18.71 15.76 -13.90
C GLU A 94 -17.71 15.20 -12.88
N LEU A 95 -16.61 14.62 -13.36
CA LEU A 95 -15.58 14.02 -12.54
C LEU A 95 -14.26 14.76 -12.70
N GLU A 96 -13.63 15.05 -11.57
CA GLU A 96 -12.24 15.51 -11.53
C GLU A 96 -11.37 14.35 -11.02
N PRO A 97 -10.43 13.83 -11.84
CA PRO A 97 -9.48 12.81 -11.41
C PRO A 97 -8.70 13.25 -10.18
N LEU A 98 -8.58 12.38 -9.19
CA LEU A 98 -7.67 12.56 -8.06
C LEU A 98 -6.47 11.61 -8.20
N PRO A 99 -5.29 11.98 -7.66
CA PRO A 99 -4.17 11.06 -7.59
C PRO A 99 -4.58 9.78 -6.86
N ALA A 100 -4.10 8.65 -7.36
CA ALA A 100 -4.19 7.39 -6.63
C ALA A 100 -3.48 7.54 -5.28
N VAL A 101 -4.06 6.97 -4.22
CA VAL A 101 -3.33 6.87 -2.94
C VAL A 101 -2.38 5.68 -3.08
N PRO A 102 -1.06 5.88 -3.00
CA PRO A 102 -0.13 4.77 -3.13
C PRO A 102 -0.33 3.77 -1.98
N ARG A 103 -0.26 2.49 -2.32
CA ARG A 103 -0.27 1.37 -1.37
C ARG A 103 1.13 1.20 -0.79
N ILE A 104 1.25 1.48 0.50
CA ILE A 104 2.51 1.42 1.23
C ILE A 104 2.45 0.30 2.26
N LEU A 105 3.41 -0.63 2.19
CA LEU A 105 3.62 -1.63 3.23
C LEU A 105 4.69 -1.16 4.22
N VAL A 106 4.39 -1.22 5.51
CA VAL A 106 5.36 -1.05 6.58
C VAL A 106 5.55 -2.39 7.28
N ALA A 107 6.76 -2.95 7.23
CA ALA A 107 7.05 -4.28 7.76
C ALA A 107 8.13 -4.22 8.83
N GLY A 108 7.78 -4.61 10.06
CA GLY A 108 8.73 -4.80 11.16
C GLY A 108 9.32 -6.20 11.13
N ILE A 109 10.64 -6.28 11.02
CA ILE A 109 11.43 -7.52 10.98
C ILE A 109 12.21 -7.64 12.29
N GLY A 110 12.47 -8.87 12.72
CA GLY A 110 13.36 -9.11 13.86
C GLY A 110 12.94 -10.25 14.76
N ASN A 111 13.87 -10.73 15.58
CA ASN A 111 13.65 -11.81 16.53
C ASN A 111 13.56 -11.25 17.96
N ILE A 112 12.35 -11.24 18.52
CA ILE A 112 12.09 -10.82 19.90
C ILE A 112 12.85 -11.63 20.96
N PHE A 113 13.35 -12.82 20.61
CA PHE A 113 14.17 -13.65 21.49
C PHE A 113 15.66 -13.27 21.45
N LEU A 114 16.07 -12.33 20.60
CA LEU A 114 17.46 -11.89 20.40
C LEU A 114 17.67 -10.39 20.76
N ALA A 115 17.08 -9.97 21.88
CA ALA A 115 17.27 -8.66 22.50
C ALA A 115 17.00 -7.52 21.50
N ASP A 116 18.02 -6.73 21.18
CA ASP A 116 17.92 -5.58 20.27
C ASP A 116 17.43 -5.96 18.87
N ASP A 117 17.59 -7.22 18.45
CA ASP A 117 17.03 -7.74 17.20
C ASP A 117 15.49 -7.68 17.16
N GLY A 118 14.83 -7.60 18.31
CA GLY A 118 13.38 -7.39 18.41
C GLY A 118 12.91 -5.96 18.06
N PHE A 119 13.82 -5.05 17.68
CA PHE A 119 13.50 -3.64 17.45
C PHE A 119 12.41 -3.44 16.39
N GLY A 120 12.53 -4.05 15.21
CA GLY A 120 11.57 -3.83 14.12
C GLY A 120 10.18 -4.32 14.48
N VAL A 121 10.08 -5.45 15.19
CA VAL A 121 8.84 -5.97 15.78
C VAL A 121 8.23 -4.97 16.77
N ALA A 122 9.04 -4.42 17.69
CA ALA A 122 8.56 -3.46 18.67
C ALA A 122 8.01 -2.18 18.03
N VAL A 123 8.65 -1.69 16.96
CA VAL A 123 8.16 -0.53 16.19
C VAL A 123 6.85 -0.87 15.45
N ALA A 124 6.77 -2.04 14.80
CA ALA A 124 5.54 -2.47 14.11
C ALA A 124 4.36 -2.62 15.08
N GLN A 125 4.57 -3.19 16.26
CA GLN A 125 3.54 -3.29 17.31
C GLN A 125 3.07 -1.90 17.78
N ARG A 126 4.00 -0.95 17.91
CA ARG A 126 3.68 0.43 18.29
C ARG A 126 2.85 1.16 17.23
N LEU A 127 3.13 0.89 15.95
CA LEU A 127 2.36 1.41 14.81
C LEU A 127 0.98 0.76 14.72
N LEU A 128 0.88 -0.56 14.88
CA LEU A 128 -0.38 -1.32 14.84
C LEU A 128 -1.39 -0.87 15.92
N ALA A 129 -0.92 -0.31 17.03
CA ALA A 129 -1.75 0.29 18.07
C ALA A 129 -2.39 1.64 17.67
N ARG A 130 -2.18 2.13 16.45
CA ARG A 130 -2.65 3.43 15.93
C ARG A 130 -3.54 3.22 14.70
N ALA A 131 -4.37 4.22 14.41
CA ALA A 131 -5.10 4.26 13.14
C ALA A 131 -4.10 4.49 11.99
N GLN A 132 -4.20 3.68 10.92
CA GLN A 132 -3.32 3.82 9.77
C GLN A 132 -3.88 4.84 8.77
N PRO A 133 -3.02 5.66 8.14
CA PRO A 133 -3.43 6.48 7.00
C PRO A 133 -3.99 5.62 5.86
N ALA A 134 -4.82 6.22 5.00
CA ALA A 134 -5.31 5.56 3.81
C ALA A 134 -4.14 5.05 2.94
N GLY A 135 -4.27 3.84 2.39
CA GLY A 135 -3.23 3.22 1.57
C GLY A 135 -2.06 2.62 2.37
N VAL A 136 -2.02 2.72 3.70
CA VAL A 136 -0.92 2.18 4.52
C VAL A 136 -1.35 0.88 5.21
N ALA A 137 -0.55 -0.17 5.06
CA ALA A 137 -0.67 -1.40 5.83
C ALA A 137 0.58 -1.61 6.68
N VAL A 138 0.40 -2.00 7.95
CA VAL A 138 1.49 -2.33 8.86
C VAL A 138 1.45 -3.81 9.17
N VAL A 139 2.60 -4.47 9.13
CA VAL A 139 2.74 -5.91 9.43
C VAL A 139 3.91 -6.13 10.39
N ASP A 140 3.64 -6.91 11.43
CA ASP A 140 4.67 -7.54 12.26
C ASP A 140 5.09 -8.85 11.58
N VAL A 141 6.24 -8.84 10.91
CA VAL A 141 6.79 -10.02 10.23
C VAL A 141 7.46 -10.94 11.22
N GLY A 142 8.13 -10.37 12.22
CA GLY A 142 9.03 -11.09 13.11
C GLY A 142 10.10 -11.80 12.31
N ILE A 143 10.12 -13.13 12.43
CA ILE A 143 11.12 -13.99 11.76
C ILE A 143 10.64 -14.62 10.45
N ARG A 144 9.45 -14.23 9.95
CA ARG A 144 8.76 -14.88 8.83
C ARG A 144 9.18 -14.31 7.47
N GLY A 145 10.47 -14.41 7.14
CA GLY A 145 11.04 -13.82 5.91
C GLY A 145 10.42 -14.34 4.61
N LEU A 146 10.00 -15.61 4.54
CA LEU A 146 9.31 -16.16 3.37
C LEU A 146 7.90 -15.57 3.20
N ASP A 147 7.15 -15.40 4.30
CA ASP A 147 5.82 -14.79 4.25
C ASP A 147 5.92 -13.35 3.74
N LEU A 148 6.92 -12.60 4.21
CA LEU A 148 7.20 -11.25 3.70
C LEU A 148 7.50 -11.27 2.20
N ALA A 149 8.27 -12.24 1.69
CA ALA A 149 8.56 -12.34 0.26
C ALA A 149 7.29 -12.49 -0.59
N TYR A 150 6.28 -13.22 -0.09
CA TYR A 150 4.96 -13.34 -0.73
C TYR A 150 4.11 -12.08 -0.54
N THR A 151 4.11 -11.49 0.65
CA THR A 151 3.38 -10.23 0.90
C THR A 151 3.86 -9.11 -0.03
N LEU A 152 5.15 -9.07 -0.35
CA LEU A 152 5.71 -8.09 -1.30
C LEU A 152 5.13 -8.22 -2.71
N GLN A 153 4.53 -9.35 -3.08
CA GLN A 153 3.89 -9.57 -4.38
C GLN A 153 2.46 -9.04 -4.46
N GLU A 154 1.90 -8.51 -3.37
CA GLU A 154 0.50 -8.08 -3.31
C GLU A 154 0.23 -6.71 -3.97
N GLY A 155 1.12 -6.24 -4.85
CA GLY A 155 0.94 -5.01 -5.62
C GLY A 155 1.07 -3.73 -4.79
N TRP A 156 2.15 -3.62 -4.02
CA TRP A 156 2.50 -2.41 -3.27
C TRP A 156 3.23 -1.40 -4.17
N ASP A 157 2.96 -0.12 -3.98
CA ASP A 157 3.67 0.98 -4.67
C ASP A 157 4.98 1.31 -3.97
N ALA A 158 5.04 1.13 -2.64
CA ALA A 158 6.25 1.33 -1.84
C ALA A 158 6.28 0.44 -0.60
N VAL A 159 7.49 0.22 -0.07
CA VAL A 159 7.74 -0.59 1.13
C VAL A 159 8.70 0.12 2.06
N ILE A 160 8.38 0.13 3.36
CA ILE A 160 9.25 0.53 4.45
C ILE A 160 9.53 -0.71 5.31
N LEU A 161 10.77 -1.18 5.30
CA LEU A 161 11.25 -2.23 6.18
C LEU A 161 11.85 -1.60 7.43
N ILE A 162 11.66 -2.23 8.59
CA ILE A 162 12.20 -1.78 9.87
C ILE A 162 12.93 -2.95 10.51
N ASP A 163 14.21 -2.76 10.83
CA ASP A 163 15.07 -3.82 11.33
C ASP A 163 16.15 -3.29 12.28
N ALA A 164 16.74 -4.17 13.09
CA ALA A 164 17.98 -3.88 13.79
C ALA A 164 19.16 -4.36 12.93
N ALA A 165 20.06 -3.46 12.58
CA ALA A 165 21.22 -3.83 11.77
C ALA A 165 22.48 -3.13 12.28
N PRO A 166 23.59 -3.86 12.50
CA PRO A 166 24.85 -3.27 12.90
C PRO A 166 25.46 -2.50 11.73
N ARG A 167 25.74 -1.22 11.95
CA ARG A 167 26.33 -0.31 10.96
C ARG A 167 27.58 0.40 11.48
N GLY A 168 27.98 0.12 12.72
CA GLY A 168 29.16 0.72 13.34
C GLY A 168 28.90 2.09 13.95
N GLU A 169 27.63 2.44 14.16
CA GLU A 169 27.20 3.67 14.80
C GLU A 169 27.04 3.50 16.32
N VAL A 170 26.59 4.55 17.00
CA VAL A 170 26.22 4.46 18.42
C VAL A 170 24.91 3.68 18.56
N PRO A 171 24.79 2.72 19.50
CA PRO A 171 23.55 1.98 19.70
C PRO A 171 22.32 2.87 19.88
N GLY A 172 21.21 2.49 19.24
CA GLY A 172 19.98 3.29 19.14
C GLY A 172 19.98 4.32 18.02
N THR A 173 21.08 4.47 17.27
CA THR A 173 21.12 5.35 16.10
C THR A 173 20.26 4.78 14.99
N LEU A 174 19.35 5.61 14.47
CA LEU A 174 18.48 5.28 13.34
C LEU A 174 19.10 5.76 12.04
N SER A 175 18.97 4.96 11.00
CA SER A 175 19.42 5.29 9.66
C SER A 175 18.42 4.81 8.63
N VAL A 176 18.28 5.55 7.53
CA VAL A 176 17.43 5.15 6.38
C VAL A 176 18.35 4.79 5.23
N VAL A 177 18.09 3.65 4.60
CA VAL A 177 18.81 3.22 3.39
C VAL A 177 17.84 2.77 2.31
N GLU A 178 18.29 2.92 1.08
CA GLU A 178 17.68 2.28 -0.07
C GLU A 178 18.45 0.98 -0.34
N PRO A 179 17.84 -0.20 -0.17
CA PRO A 179 18.53 -1.47 -0.39
C PRO A 179 18.81 -1.67 -1.88
N ALA A 180 20.06 -1.91 -2.24
CA ALA A 180 20.45 -2.26 -3.60
C ALA A 180 20.05 -3.71 -3.91
N LEU A 181 19.07 -3.90 -4.79
CA LEU A 181 18.55 -5.21 -5.19
C LEU A 181 19.45 -5.93 -6.20
N ASP A 182 20.31 -5.16 -6.87
CA ASP A 182 21.07 -5.54 -8.07
C ASP A 182 22.41 -6.23 -7.73
N ALA A 183 22.85 -6.16 -6.47
CA ALA A 183 24.12 -6.73 -6.05
C ALA A 183 24.00 -8.25 -5.92
N ALA A 184 24.51 -8.97 -6.91
CA ALA A 184 24.64 -10.43 -6.91
C ALA A 184 25.75 -10.88 -5.95
N ASP A 185 25.49 -10.82 -4.64
CA ASP A 185 26.31 -11.59 -3.71
C ASP A 185 25.86 -13.05 -3.81
N GLY A 186 26.68 -13.88 -4.45
CA GLY A 186 26.44 -15.31 -4.72
C GLY A 186 26.37 -16.20 -3.48
N ARG A 187 25.94 -15.67 -2.33
CA ARG A 187 25.69 -16.42 -1.11
C ARG A 187 24.30 -17.04 -1.21
N ALA A 188 24.23 -18.36 -1.05
CA ALA A 188 22.96 -19.08 -1.01
C ALA A 188 22.05 -18.45 0.07
N PRO A 189 20.77 -18.19 -0.23
CA PRO A 189 19.85 -17.64 0.75
C PRO A 189 19.75 -18.62 1.92
N ASP A 190 20.19 -18.19 3.09
CA ASP A 190 19.84 -18.88 4.31
C ASP A 190 18.38 -18.52 4.61
N ALA A 191 17.49 -19.50 4.47
CA ALA A 191 16.06 -19.35 4.75
C ALA A 191 15.78 -18.96 6.22
N HIS A 192 16.79 -19.03 7.08
CA HIS A 192 16.73 -18.67 8.50
C HIS A 192 17.48 -17.38 8.85
N ALA A 193 18.22 -16.77 7.91
CA ALA A 193 18.85 -15.47 8.12
C ALA A 193 17.90 -14.36 7.65
N MET A 194 17.34 -13.63 8.61
CA MET A 194 16.32 -12.58 8.42
C MET A 194 16.88 -11.27 7.87
N ASP A 195 17.86 -11.33 6.97
CA ASP A 195 18.37 -10.13 6.33
C ASP A 195 17.28 -9.56 5.39
N PRO A 196 16.77 -8.34 5.63
CA PRO A 196 15.76 -7.72 4.78
C PRO A 196 16.18 -7.67 3.30
N VAL A 197 17.48 -7.54 3.02
CA VAL A 197 18.03 -7.54 1.65
C VAL A 197 17.87 -8.92 1.00
N HIS A 198 18.05 -10.01 1.74
CA HIS A 198 17.83 -11.36 1.22
C HIS A 198 16.36 -11.62 0.90
N VAL A 199 15.44 -11.15 1.75
CA VAL A 199 14.00 -11.27 1.51
C VAL A 199 13.60 -10.53 0.25
N LEU A 200 14.09 -9.30 0.07
CA LEU A 200 13.82 -8.52 -1.14
C LEU A 200 14.39 -9.18 -2.40
N ARG A 201 15.61 -9.75 -2.35
CA ARG A 201 16.19 -10.50 -3.47
C ARG A 201 15.39 -11.76 -3.80
N LEU A 202 14.87 -12.48 -2.80
CA LEU A 202 13.98 -13.62 -3.02
C LEU A 202 12.68 -13.16 -3.67
N ALA A 203 12.05 -12.10 -3.14
CA ALA A 203 10.82 -11.54 -3.69
C ALA A 203 11.00 -11.09 -5.15
N ALA A 204 12.13 -10.46 -5.49
CA ALA A 204 12.45 -10.05 -6.86
C ALA A 204 12.62 -11.24 -7.83
N ARG A 205 13.00 -12.44 -7.33
CA ARG A 205 13.04 -13.67 -8.12
C ARG A 205 11.67 -14.32 -8.28
N LEU A 206 10.76 -14.10 -7.34
CA LEU A 206 9.39 -14.63 -7.37
C LEU A 206 8.47 -13.79 -8.26
N GLY A 207 8.76 -12.49 -8.40
CA GLY A 207 7.97 -11.58 -9.22
C GLY A 207 8.39 -10.12 -9.04
N THR A 208 7.45 -9.22 -9.29
CA THR A 208 7.69 -7.78 -9.20
C THR A 208 7.77 -7.34 -7.75
N VAL A 209 8.85 -6.65 -7.40
CA VAL A 209 8.96 -5.94 -6.13
C VAL A 209 8.70 -4.44 -6.33
N PRO A 210 8.21 -3.74 -5.31
CA PRO A 210 7.97 -2.30 -5.40
C PRO A 210 9.26 -1.55 -5.72
N ALA A 211 9.21 -0.60 -6.65
CA ALA A 211 10.38 0.19 -7.05
C ALA A 211 10.91 1.08 -5.91
N ARG A 212 10.04 1.42 -4.95
CA ARG A 212 10.32 2.37 -3.87
C ARG A 212 10.45 1.61 -2.56
N VAL A 213 11.68 1.25 -2.20
CA VAL A 213 11.98 0.55 -0.94
C VAL A 213 12.80 1.45 -0.03
N ARG A 214 12.43 1.49 1.25
CA ARG A 214 13.19 2.12 2.33
C ARG A 214 13.43 1.09 3.43
N LEU A 215 14.63 1.07 4.00
CA LEU A 215 14.95 0.31 5.20
C LEU A 215 15.35 1.28 6.30
N ILE A 216 14.59 1.27 7.39
CA ILE A 216 14.94 1.92 8.65
C ILE A 216 15.73 0.90 9.47
N ALA A 217 17.02 1.15 9.64
CA ALA A 217 17.92 0.34 10.46
C ALA A 217 18.22 1.04 11.78
N CYS A 218 18.08 0.32 12.89
CA CYS A 218 18.53 0.74 14.22
C CYS A 218 19.82 0.01 14.61
N GLU A 219 20.82 0.76 15.07
CA GLU A 219 22.06 0.19 15.57
C GLU A 219 21.81 -0.57 16.90
N PRO A 220 22.10 -1.87 17.00
CA PRO A 220 21.94 -2.64 18.23
C PRO A 220 23.07 -2.33 19.24
N ALA A 221 22.80 -2.48 20.54
CA ALA A 221 23.81 -2.43 21.59
C ALA A 221 24.43 -3.81 21.86
N THR A 222 23.63 -4.86 21.68
CA THR A 222 24.00 -6.25 21.99
C THR A 222 23.84 -7.10 20.74
N VAL A 223 24.92 -7.76 20.32
CA VAL A 223 24.90 -8.76 19.22
C VAL A 223 25.06 -10.19 19.75
N THR A 224 25.13 -10.36 21.07
CA THR A 224 25.39 -11.66 21.70
C THR A 224 24.09 -12.37 22.07
N PRO A 225 23.95 -13.68 21.78
CA PRO A 225 22.85 -14.49 22.27
C PRO A 225 22.83 -14.44 23.79
N VAL A 226 21.67 -14.16 24.37
CA VAL A 226 21.47 -14.26 25.82
C VAL A 226 21.77 -15.70 26.24
N SER A 227 22.57 -15.88 27.30
CA SER A 227 22.82 -17.22 27.85
C SER A 227 21.52 -17.79 28.41
N GLU A 228 21.37 -19.12 28.42
CA GLU A 228 20.18 -19.87 28.91
C GLU A 228 19.71 -19.46 30.33
N THR A 229 20.55 -18.76 31.09
CA THR A 229 20.32 -18.25 32.44
C THR A 229 19.72 -16.84 32.53
N GLN A 230 19.57 -16.09 31.44
CA GLN A 230 18.94 -14.76 31.45
C GLN A 230 17.48 -14.83 31.00
N ILE A 231 16.59 -14.37 31.88
CA ILE A 231 15.14 -14.21 31.66
C ILE A 231 14.95 -13.14 30.58
N ALA A 232 14.29 -13.51 29.47
CA ALA A 232 13.88 -12.67 28.34
C ALA A 232 14.93 -11.69 27.78
N ALA A 233 15.23 -11.84 26.49
CA ALA A 233 16.08 -10.91 25.76
C ALA A 233 15.35 -9.55 25.61
N GLU A 234 15.49 -8.65 26.59
CA GLU A 234 14.90 -7.32 26.50
C GLU A 234 15.73 -6.41 25.60
N LEU A 235 15.06 -5.49 24.90
CA LEU A 235 15.73 -4.39 24.20
C LEU A 235 16.60 -3.61 25.18
N SER A 236 17.79 -3.23 24.77
CA SER A 236 18.64 -2.31 25.51
C SER A 236 17.95 -0.95 25.68
N GLU A 237 18.36 -0.18 26.70
CA GLU A 237 17.76 1.13 26.96
C GLU A 237 17.84 2.07 25.75
N ARG A 238 18.97 2.07 25.03
CA ARG A 238 19.16 2.92 23.86
C ARG A 238 18.28 2.51 22.69
N VAL A 239 18.18 1.22 22.39
CA VAL A 239 17.33 0.72 21.29
C VAL A 239 15.85 0.91 21.63
N ARG A 240 15.45 0.67 22.89
CA ARG A 240 14.08 0.96 23.36
C ARG A 240 13.73 2.44 23.23
N ALA A 241 14.66 3.33 23.57
CA ALA A 241 14.47 4.78 23.43
C ALA A 241 14.34 5.21 21.96
N ALA A 242 14.83 4.41 21.00
CA ALA A 242 14.75 4.67 19.57
C ALA A 242 13.38 4.31 18.95
N ILE A 243 12.49 3.61 19.66
CA ILE A 243 11.18 3.19 19.14
C ILE A 243 10.31 4.38 18.72
N GLU A 244 10.08 5.35 19.59
CA GLU A 244 9.24 6.52 19.26
C GLU A 244 9.85 7.39 18.15
N PRO A 245 11.18 7.68 18.14
CA PRO A 245 11.84 8.30 17.00
C PRO A 245 11.64 7.52 15.68
N ALA A 246 11.67 6.18 15.72
CA ALA A 246 11.47 5.36 14.53
C ALA A 246 10.02 5.39 14.03
N VAL A 247 9.03 5.39 14.94
CA VAL A 247 7.62 5.62 14.58
C VAL A 247 7.44 6.96 13.86
N ALA A 248 8.01 8.04 14.41
CA ALA A 248 7.94 9.36 13.79
C ALA A 248 8.65 9.39 12.41
N LEU A 249 9.75 8.66 12.26
CA LEU A 249 10.46 8.49 11.00
C LEU A 249 9.63 7.72 9.97
N VAL A 250 8.96 6.63 10.37
CA VAL A 250 8.01 5.89 9.51
C VAL A 250 6.89 6.82 9.05
N GLU A 251 6.23 7.53 9.98
CA GLU A 251 5.13 8.44 9.64
C GLU A 251 5.59 9.55 8.67
N ARG A 252 6.84 10.01 8.76
CA ARG A 252 7.43 10.97 7.81
C ARG A 252 7.66 10.34 6.43
N LEU A 253 8.31 9.18 6.37
CA LEU A 253 8.56 8.48 5.10
C LEU A 253 7.25 8.09 4.40
N VAL A 254 6.21 7.70 5.15
CA VAL A 254 4.88 7.45 4.59
C VAL A 254 4.33 8.68 3.89
N ARG A 255 4.41 9.87 4.53
CA ARG A 255 3.94 11.12 3.90
C ARG A 255 4.73 11.47 2.65
N GLU A 256 6.07 11.39 2.73
CA GLU A 256 6.94 11.61 1.56
C GLU A 256 6.57 10.65 0.41
N LEU A 257 6.30 9.39 0.74
CA LEU A 257 5.92 8.40 -0.27
C LEU A 257 4.50 8.60 -0.83
N GLN A 258 3.59 9.20 -0.06
CA GLN A 258 2.24 9.55 -0.49
C GLN A 258 2.21 10.82 -1.36
N ASP A 259 3.10 11.77 -1.11
CA ASP A 259 3.18 13.03 -1.82
C ASP A 259 4.01 12.93 -3.12
N GLU A 260 4.90 11.95 -3.21
CA GLU A 260 5.62 11.63 -4.45
C GLU A 260 4.63 11.19 -5.54
N PRO A 261 4.67 11.79 -6.74
CA PRO A 261 3.79 11.39 -7.83
C PRO A 261 4.06 9.93 -8.18
N THR A 262 3.03 9.09 -8.08
CA THR A 262 3.08 7.74 -8.63
C THR A 262 3.38 7.88 -10.11
N THR A 263 4.61 7.54 -10.53
CA THR A 263 4.91 7.34 -11.93
C THR A 263 4.02 6.21 -12.40
N LEU A 264 2.91 6.57 -13.05
CA LEU A 264 2.11 5.64 -13.82
C LEU A 264 3.10 4.93 -14.73
N ALA A 265 3.16 3.60 -14.62
CA ALA A 265 3.95 2.79 -15.52
C ALA A 265 3.51 3.15 -16.94
N GLU A 266 4.35 3.92 -17.63
CA GLU A 266 4.24 4.11 -19.06
C GLU A 266 4.42 2.73 -19.68
N GLU A 267 3.31 2.27 -20.25
CA GLU A 267 3.21 1.40 -21.40
C GLU A 267 3.74 -0.03 -21.24
N ALA A 268 2.75 -0.92 -21.23
CA ALA A 268 2.88 -2.21 -21.87
C ALA A 268 3.46 -2.10 -23.29
N HIS A 269 4.12 -3.20 -23.68
CA HIS A 269 4.36 -3.71 -25.04
C HIS A 269 5.81 -3.53 -25.57
N PRO A 270 6.36 -4.51 -26.34
CA PRO A 270 5.71 -5.60 -27.07
C PRO A 270 5.73 -7.00 -26.43
#